data_AF-A0A7Z9FX28-F1
#
_entry.id   AF-A0A7Z9FX28-F1
#
_cell.length_a   1.000
_cell.length_b   1.000
_cell.length_c   1.000
_cell.angle_alpha   90.00
_cell.angle_beta   90.00
_cell.angle_gamma   90.00
#
_symmetry.space_group_name_H-M   'P 1'
#
loop_
_entity.id
_entity.type
_entity.pdbx_description
1 polymer ?
#
loop_
_entity_poly.entity_id
_entity_poly.type
_entity_poly.pdbx_seq_one_letter_code
_entity_poly.pdbx_strand_id
1 'polypeptide(L)'
;MIYLSFGNTKTTLKPNKWYHLALTFDGNDTRIYVDGQRKGKSSRKGPITVNNSDLMVEAEPSGVKLDPEWPAWHGCLDEFYLYNRVLSKEEVEQLIKIGLDVQPKGKLTAC
;
A
#
# COMPACT_ATOMS: atom_id res chain seq x y z
N MET A 1 -8.42 15.42 -7.02
CA MET A 1 -8.86 14.58 -5.88
C MET A 1 -8.54 13.14 -6.26
N ILE A 2 -7.84 12.40 -5.41
CA ILE A 2 -7.36 11.04 -5.73
C ILE A 2 -8.28 10.04 -5.01
N TYR A 3 -8.59 8.89 -5.62
CA TYR A 3 -9.41 7.85 -4.99
C TYR A 3 -8.63 6.56 -4.83
N LEU A 4 -8.63 6.04 -3.60
CA LEU A 4 -8.26 4.66 -3.34
C LEU A 4 -9.52 3.79 -3.47
N SER A 5 -9.54 2.91 -4.46
CA SER A 5 -10.66 1.98 -4.68
C SER A 5 -10.28 0.58 -4.22
N PHE A 6 -11.17 -0.06 -3.47
CA PHE A 6 -10.98 -1.43 -2.99
C PHE A 6 -12.33 -2.16 -3.00
N GLY A 7 -12.53 -3.08 -3.95
CA GLY A 7 -13.85 -3.62 -4.23
C GLY A 7 -14.84 -2.48 -4.53
N ASN A 8 -15.97 -2.45 -3.81
CA ASN A 8 -16.97 -1.38 -3.93
C ASN A 8 -16.71 -0.17 -3.02
N THR A 9 -15.65 -0.19 -2.21
CA THR A 9 -15.29 0.92 -1.34
C THR A 9 -14.42 1.93 -2.09
N LYS A 10 -14.74 3.21 -1.98
CA LYS A 10 -13.90 4.32 -2.43
C LYS A 10 -13.53 5.21 -1.25
N THR A 11 -12.24 5.47 -1.07
CA THR A 11 -11.71 6.44 -0.09
C THR A 11 -11.09 7.60 -0.81
N THR A 12 -11.54 8.81 -0.48
CA THR A 12 -10.97 10.05 -1.04
C THR A 12 -9.67 10.40 -0.35
N LEU A 13 -8.62 10.59 -1.14
CA LEU A 13 -7.31 11.10 -0.74
C LEU A 13 -7.09 12.51 -1.29
N LYS A 14 -6.45 13.35 -0.48
CA LYS A 14 -6.07 14.71 -0.85
C LYS A 14 -4.64 14.68 -1.39
N PRO A 15 -4.33 15.41 -2.48
CA PRO A 15 -2.97 15.52 -2.97
C PRO A 15 -2.06 16.18 -1.93
N ASN A 16 -0.75 15.96 -2.04
CA ASN A 16 0.29 16.55 -1.18
C ASN A 16 0.09 16.27 0.33
N LYS A 17 -0.47 15.10 0.66
CA LYS A 17 -0.60 14.61 2.02
C LYS A 17 -0.08 13.18 2.10
N TRP A 18 0.74 12.90 3.11
CA TRP A 18 1.15 11.55 3.46
C TRP A 18 -0.02 10.75 4.06
N TYR A 19 -0.11 9.50 3.67
CA TYR A 19 -1.07 8.53 4.19
C TYR A 19 -0.34 7.24 4.52
N HIS A 20 -0.69 6.61 5.64
CA HIS A 20 -0.27 5.25 5.90
C HIS A 20 -1.27 4.28 5.29
N LEU A 21 -0.80 3.43 4.36
CA LEU A 21 -1.60 2.39 3.72
C LEU A 21 -1.15 1.02 4.21
N ALA A 22 -2.11 0.17 4.59
CA ALA A 22 -1.83 -1.23 4.89
C ALA A 22 -2.88 -2.14 4.27
N LEU A 23 -2.42 -3.28 3.77
CA LEU A 23 -3.25 -4.35 3.24
C LEU A 23 -2.93 -5.63 4.00
N THR A 24 -3.96 -6.33 4.49
CA THR A 24 -3.79 -7.61 5.18
C THR A 24 -4.64 -8.68 4.52
N PHE A 25 -4.15 -9.92 4.52
CA PHE A 25 -4.85 -11.07 3.97
C PHE A 25 -4.68 -12.28 4.88
N ASP A 26 -5.79 -12.85 5.34
CA ASP A 26 -5.82 -13.97 6.30
C ASP A 26 -6.17 -15.33 5.68
N GLY A 27 -6.14 -15.44 4.35
CA GLY A 27 -6.59 -16.65 3.63
C GLY A 27 -8.11 -16.71 3.39
N ASN A 28 -8.88 -15.79 3.97
CA ASN A 28 -10.32 -15.67 3.75
C ASN A 28 -10.74 -14.28 3.29
N ASP A 29 -10.14 -13.24 3.86
CA ASP A 29 -10.54 -11.86 3.70
C ASP A 29 -9.31 -10.97 3.49
N THR A 30 -9.39 -10.11 2.47
CA THR A 30 -8.45 -9.01 2.28
C THR A 30 -9.03 -7.75 2.92
N ARG A 31 -8.23 -7.02 3.69
CA ARG A 31 -8.62 -5.77 4.35
C ARG A 31 -7.66 -4.66 3.96
N ILE A 32 -8.18 -3.45 3.79
CA ILE A 32 -7.38 -2.25 3.52
C ILE A 32 -7.60 -1.22 4.63
N TYR A 33 -6.51 -0.58 5.04
CA TYR A 33 -6.46 0.43 6.08
C TYR A 33 -5.84 1.71 5.52
N VAL A 34 -6.41 2.86 5.89
CA VAL A 34 -5.88 4.19 5.60
C VAL A 34 -5.77 4.93 6.92
N ASP A 35 -4.58 5.40 7.26
CA ASP A 35 -4.26 6.05 8.54
C ASP A 35 -4.75 5.19 9.74
N GLY A 36 -4.54 3.87 9.63
CA GLY A 36 -4.85 2.89 10.69
C GLY A 36 -6.31 2.46 10.75
N GLN A 37 -7.20 3.18 10.06
CA GLN A 37 -8.62 2.85 10.01
C GLN A 37 -8.93 1.93 8.86
N ARG A 38 -9.59 0.80 9.14
CA ARG A 38 -10.07 -0.12 8.10
C ARG A 38 -11.10 0.61 7.21
N LYS A 39 -10.82 0.71 5.92
CA LYS A 39 -11.73 1.33 4.94
C LYS A 39 -12.56 0.28 4.20
N GLY A 40 -12.00 -0.90 3.94
CA GLY A 40 -12.66 -1.92 3.13
C GLY A 40 -12.33 -3.34 3.56
N LYS A 41 -13.19 -4.27 3.13
CA LYS A 41 -13.05 -5.72 3.27
C LYS A 41 -13.59 -6.38 2.01
N SER A 42 -12.84 -7.34 1.47
CA SER A 42 -13.28 -8.19 0.38
C SER A 42 -13.02 -9.65 0.75
N SER A 43 -14.03 -10.51 0.58
CA SER A 43 -13.88 -11.93 0.86
C SER A 43 -13.26 -12.64 -0.34
N ARG A 44 -12.09 -13.24 -0.11
CA ARG A 44 -11.32 -13.99 -1.08
C ARG A 44 -10.72 -15.20 -0.37
N LYS A 45 -11.29 -16.38 -0.59
CA LYS A 45 -10.88 -17.60 0.09
C LYS A 45 -9.77 -18.31 -0.67
N GLY A 46 -8.84 -18.89 0.09
CA GLY A 46 -7.78 -19.73 -0.44
C GLY A 46 -6.38 -19.12 -0.25
N PRO A 47 -5.33 -19.86 -0.61
CA PRO A 47 -3.96 -19.40 -0.47
C PRO A 47 -3.63 -18.30 -1.48
N ILE A 48 -2.57 -17.53 -1.18
CA ILE A 48 -1.96 -16.64 -2.17
C ILE A 48 -1.32 -17.51 -3.26
N THR A 49 -1.65 -17.24 -4.52
CA THR A 49 -0.96 -17.85 -5.66
C THR A 49 0.46 -17.30 -5.75
N VAL A 50 1.45 -18.19 -5.79
CA VAL A 50 2.86 -17.82 -5.93
C VAL A 50 3.29 -17.87 -7.40
N ASN A 51 4.20 -16.99 -7.78
CA ASN A 51 4.85 -16.96 -9.08
C ASN A 51 6.33 -16.57 -8.92
N ASN A 52 7.07 -16.53 -10.04
CA ASN A 52 8.48 -16.15 -10.07
C ASN A 52 8.68 -14.73 -10.63
N SER A 53 7.65 -13.89 -10.59
CA SER A 53 7.76 -12.50 -11.05
C SER A 53 8.47 -11.65 -9.98
N ASP A 54 9.22 -10.65 -10.43
CA ASP A 54 9.85 -9.69 -9.52
C ASP A 54 8.79 -8.94 -8.71
N LEU A 55 9.09 -8.68 -7.44
CA LEU A 55 8.30 -7.77 -6.62
C LEU A 55 8.63 -6.34 -7.05
N MET A 56 7.68 -5.72 -7.76
CA MET A 56 7.83 -4.36 -8.25
C MET A 56 7.11 -3.39 -7.30
N VAL A 57 7.82 -2.36 -6.87
CA VAL A 57 7.30 -1.23 -6.08
C VAL A 57 7.62 0.04 -6.86
N GLU A 58 6.61 0.89 -7.08
CA GLU A 58 6.72 2.11 -7.89
C GLU A 58 7.17 1.90 -9.36
N ALA A 59 7.20 0.65 -9.83
CA ALA A 59 7.66 0.30 -11.16
C ALA A 59 6.54 -0.29 -12.02
N GLU A 60 6.56 0.03 -13.31
CA GLU A 60 5.64 -0.51 -14.31
C GLU A 60 6.33 -1.69 -15.03
N PRO A 61 5.71 -2.89 -15.08
CA PRO A 61 6.35 -4.10 -15.63
C PRO A 61 6.66 -4.01 -17.13
N SER A 62 5.95 -3.17 -17.89
CA SER A 62 6.18 -2.98 -19.31
C SER A 62 7.25 -1.91 -19.55
N GLY A 63 8.52 -2.27 -19.37
CA GLY A 63 9.69 -1.40 -19.64
C GLY A 63 9.85 -0.90 -21.09
N VAL A 64 8.78 -0.94 -21.90
CA VAL A 64 8.74 -0.60 -23.33
C VAL A 64 7.93 0.69 -23.57
N LYS A 65 6.90 0.98 -22.77
CA LYS A 65 6.10 2.20 -22.90
C LYS A 65 5.19 2.38 -21.67
N LEU A 66 5.20 3.57 -21.07
CA LEU A 66 4.19 3.95 -20.07
C LEU A 66 2.80 3.73 -20.66
N ASP A 67 2.01 2.85 -20.05
CA ASP A 67 0.62 2.67 -20.39
C ASP A 67 -0.12 4.01 -20.11
N PRO A 68 -0.69 4.68 -21.12
CA PRO A 68 -1.40 5.93 -20.89
C PRO A 68 -2.70 5.76 -20.10
N GLU A 69 -3.27 4.54 -20.02
CA GLU A 69 -4.40 4.20 -19.13
C GLU A 69 -3.94 3.95 -17.69
N TRP A 70 -2.69 3.52 -17.50
CA TRP A 70 -2.09 3.23 -16.19
C TRP A 70 -0.74 3.95 -16.06
N PRO A 71 -0.72 5.29 -15.99
CA PRO A 71 0.51 6.05 -15.91
C PRO A 71 1.32 5.59 -14.69
N ALA A 72 2.64 5.63 -14.82
CA ALA A 72 3.55 5.34 -13.71
C ALA A 72 3.14 6.12 -12.46
N TRP A 73 3.34 5.49 -11.31
CA TRP A 73 3.04 6.11 -10.03
C TRP A 73 3.80 7.44 -9.89
N HIS A 74 3.06 8.52 -9.62
CA HIS A 74 3.60 9.86 -9.39
C HIS A 74 3.33 10.26 -7.93
N GLY A 75 4.09 9.67 -7.01
CA GLY A 75 4.06 9.98 -5.59
C GLY A 75 5.36 9.53 -4.93
N CYS A 76 5.55 9.91 -3.67
CA CYS A 76 6.67 9.41 -2.89
C CYS A 76 6.20 8.28 -1.98
N LEU A 77 7.01 7.25 -1.84
CA LEU A 77 6.82 6.19 -0.85
C LEU A 77 7.88 6.29 0.23
N ASP A 78 7.50 5.86 1.42
CA ASP A 78 8.41 5.75 2.53
C ASP A 78 8.01 4.59 3.44
N GLU A 79 9.00 4.01 4.13
CA GLU A 79 8.79 2.95 5.13
C GLU A 79 8.00 1.73 4.58
N PHE A 80 8.54 1.10 3.53
CA PHE A 80 7.95 -0.10 2.94
C PHE A 80 8.19 -1.34 3.82
N TYR A 81 7.11 -2.03 4.18
CA TYR A 81 7.17 -3.29 4.93
C TYR A 81 6.38 -4.39 4.22
N LEU A 82 6.91 -5.62 4.30
CA LEU A 82 6.23 -6.84 3.88
C LEU A 82 6.33 -7.90 4.99
N TYR A 83 5.19 -8.46 5.38
CA TYR A 83 5.11 -9.45 6.45
C TYR A 83 4.62 -10.79 5.90
N ASN A 84 5.18 -11.88 6.43
CA ASN A 84 4.74 -13.25 6.16
C ASN A 84 3.57 -13.70 7.07
N ARG A 85 2.95 -12.76 7.78
CA ARG A 85 1.82 -12.99 8.67
C ARG A 85 0.80 -11.87 8.54
N VAL A 86 -0.42 -12.16 8.97
CA VAL A 86 -1.47 -11.16 9.10
C VAL A 86 -1.12 -10.23 10.26
N LEU A 87 -1.18 -8.92 10.02
CA LEU A 87 -1.15 -7.92 11.09
C LEU A 87 -2.56 -7.69 11.64
N SER A 88 -2.67 -7.54 12.95
CA SER A 88 -3.90 -7.09 13.62
C SER A 88 -4.16 -5.61 13.34
N LYS A 89 -5.39 -5.15 13.66
CA LYS A 89 -5.72 -3.72 13.54
C LYS A 89 -4.82 -2.86 14.43
N GLU A 90 -4.57 -3.34 15.65
CA GLU A 90 -3.76 -2.67 16.66
C GLU A 90 -2.29 -2.58 16.21
N GLU A 91 -1.76 -3.64 15.59
CA GLU A 91 -0.42 -3.64 15.02
C GLU A 91 -0.30 -2.63 13.86
N VAL A 92 -1.31 -2.57 12.98
CA VAL A 92 -1.37 -1.56 11.90
C VAL A 92 -1.42 -0.14 12.47
N GLU A 93 -2.17 0.08 13.55
CA GLU A 93 -2.25 1.38 14.23
C GLU A 93 -0.93 1.75 14.93
N GLN A 94 -0.17 0.76 15.41
CA GLN A 94 1.15 0.98 16.01
C GLN A 94 2.19 1.37 14.97
N LEU A 95 2.18 0.77 13.77
CA LEU A 95 3.14 1.10 12.71
C LEU A 95 3.12 2.58 12.32
N ILE A 96 1.97 3.24 12.40
CA ILE A 96 1.84 4.68 12.14
C ILE A 96 2.63 5.51 13.15
N LYS A 97 2.67 5.06 14.40
CA LYS A 97 3.36 5.75 15.50
C LYS A 97 4.85 5.46 15.52
N ILE A 98 5.27 4.36 14.91
CA ILE A 98 6.67 3.96 14.75
C ILE A 98 7.32 4.73 13.60
N GLY A 99 6.55 5.53 12.84
CA GLY A 99 7.07 6.46 11.84
C GLY A 99 8.30 7.19 12.38
N LEU A 100 9.47 6.80 11.87
CA LEU A 100 10.74 7.26 12.38
C LEU A 100 10.84 8.77 12.17
N ASP A 101 11.26 9.50 13.21
CA ASP A 101 11.51 10.94 13.12
C ASP A 101 12.54 11.19 12.01
N VAL A 102 12.20 12.04 11.05
CA VAL A 102 12.97 12.18 9.81
C VAL A 102 14.01 13.28 10.01
N GLN A 103 15.27 12.92 10.22
CA GLN A 103 16.38 13.84 9.95
C GLN A 103 16.57 13.91 8.42
N PRO A 104 16.29 15.06 7.75
CA PRO A 104 16.24 15.16 6.28
C PRO A 104 17.52 14.73 5.56
N LYS A 105 18.66 14.70 6.26
CA LYS A 105 19.98 14.36 5.72
C LYS A 105 20.22 12.87 5.48
N GLY A 106 19.36 12.00 6.01
CA GLY A 106 19.60 10.56 6.06
C GLY A 106 18.77 9.70 5.12
N LYS A 107 17.82 10.27 4.36
CA LYS A 107 16.86 9.47 3.61
C LYS A 107 17.05 9.54 2.09
N LEU A 108 17.12 8.35 1.49
CA LEU A 108 16.75 8.14 0.10
C LEU A 108 15.23 7.97 0.09
N THR A 109 14.49 9.08 0.07
CA THR A 109 13.07 8.98 -0.30
C THR A 109 13.04 8.67 -1.80
N ALA A 110 12.34 7.62 -2.19
CA ALA A 110 12.09 7.34 -3.59
C ALA A 110 10.99 8.30 -4.07
N CYS A 111 11.42 9.32 -4.80
CA CYS A 111 10.65 10.14 -5.71
C CYS A 111 11.52 10.23 -6.99
#